data_AF-U1Q455-F1
#
_entry.id   AF-U1Q455-F1
#
_cell.length_a   1.000
_cell.length_b   1.000
_cell.length_c   1.000
_cell.angle_alpha   90.00
_cell.angle_beta   90.00
_cell.angle_gamma   90.00
#
_symmetry.space_group_name_H-M   'P 1'
#
loop_
_entity.id
_entity.type
_entity.pdbx_description
1 polymer ?
#
loop_
_entity_poly.entity_id
_entity_poly.type
_entity_poly.pdbx_seq_one_letter_code
_entity_poly.pdbx_strand_id
1 'polypeptide(L)' 'MSPSTFASQRTGPASQTYYQRKRQQEKRHNQAVLALTHHRIPTPHTMIHNNTLYNPQPATKLPTTT' A
#
# COMPACT_ATOMS: atom_id res chain seq x y z
N MET A 1 9.95 -4.50 -36.92
CA MET A 1 10.00 -4.96 -35.51
C MET A 1 8.75 -5.81 -35.28
N SER A 2 8.88 -7.13 -35.38
CA SER A 2 7.72 -8.03 -35.50
C SER A 2 7.00 -8.21 -34.15
N PRO A 3 5.66 -8.10 -34.09
CA PRO A 3 4.89 -8.18 -32.84
C PRO A 3 4.94 -9.54 -32.11
N SER A 4 5.49 -10.58 -32.74
CA SER A 4 5.55 -11.95 -32.19
C SER A 4 6.57 -12.13 -31.05
N THR A 5 7.70 -11.39 -31.08
CA THR A 5 8.76 -11.52 -30.06
C THR A 5 8.34 -10.98 -28.69
N PHE A 6 7.46 -9.97 -28.65
CA PHE A 6 6.90 -9.44 -27.40
C PHE A 6 5.81 -10.36 -26.82
N ALA A 7 5.03 -11.03 -27.68
CA ALA A 7 4.03 -12.00 -27.25
C ALA A 7 4.70 -13.25 -26.64
N SER A 8 5.73 -13.80 -27.27
CA SER A 8 6.48 -14.96 -26.75
C SER A 8 7.19 -14.65 -25.41
N GLN A 9 7.72 -13.43 -25.26
CA GLN A 9 8.29 -12.92 -24.00
C GLN A 9 7.26 -12.68 -22.89
N ARG A 10 5.95 -12.67 -23.15
CA ARG A 10 4.92 -12.64 -22.10
C ARG A 10 4.46 -14.05 -21.75
N THR A 11 4.32 -14.90 -22.76
CA THR A 11 3.68 -16.22 -22.64
C THR A 11 4.66 -17.35 -22.26
N GLY A 12 5.97 -17.14 -22.39
CA GLY A 12 6.99 -18.11 -21.99
C GLY A 12 7.01 -18.42 -20.48
N PRO A 13 7.44 -19.62 -20.07
CA PRO A 13 7.47 -20.01 -18.65
C PRO A 13 8.40 -19.13 -17.79
N ALA A 14 9.49 -18.62 -18.37
CA ALA A 14 10.41 -17.71 -17.68
C ALA A 14 9.78 -16.34 -17.39
N SER A 15 9.00 -15.80 -18.33
CA SER A 15 8.32 -14.51 -18.17
C SER A 15 7.14 -14.58 -17.22
N GLN A 16 6.37 -15.68 -17.23
CA GLN A 16 5.34 -15.92 -16.23
C GLN A 16 5.93 -15.93 -14.82
N THR A 17 7.02 -16.66 -14.62
CA THR A 17 7.73 -16.71 -13.32
C THR A 17 8.25 -15.32 -12.91
N TYR A 18 8.75 -14.53 -13.85
CA TYR A 18 9.17 -13.14 -13.61
C TYR A 18 7.99 -12.26 -13.14
N TYR A 19 6.90 -12.20 -13.90
CA TYR A 19 5.76 -11.36 -13.56
C TYR A 19 5.01 -11.86 -12.32
N GLN A 20 4.97 -13.16 -12.07
CA GLN A 20 4.39 -13.72 -10.84
C GLN A 20 5.17 -13.28 -9.60
N ARG A 21 6.51 -13.27 -9.66
CA ARG A 21 7.34 -12.70 -8.58
C ARG A 21 7.06 -11.21 -8.38
N LYS A 22 6.94 -10.44 -9.46
CA LYS A 22 6.61 -9.00 -9.39
C LYS A 22 5.22 -8.75 -8.80
N ARG A 23 4.20 -9.53 -9.19
CA ARG A 23 2.83 -9.49 -8.61
C ARG A 23 2.81 -9.81 -7.12
N GLN A 24 3.60 -10.79 -6.67
CA GLN A 24 3.70 -11.14 -5.25
C GLN A 24 4.46 -10.07 -4.45
N GLN A 25 5.47 -9.43 -5.04
CA GLN A 25 6.14 -8.26 -4.45
C GLN A 25 5.19 -7.06 -4.33
N GLU A 26 4.39 -6.77 -5.37
CA GLU A 26 3.36 -5.73 -5.36
C GLU A 26 2.29 -5.98 -4.28
N LYS A 27 1.81 -7.23 -4.11
CA LYS A 27 0.80 -7.57 -3.09
C LYS A 27 1.22 -7.14 -1.67
N ARG A 28 2.50 -7.32 -1.31
CA ARG A 28 3.02 -6.93 0.02
C ARG A 28 3.02 -5.42 0.22
N HIS A 29 3.44 -4.65 -0.79
CA HIS A 29 3.42 -3.20 -0.72
C HIS A 29 2.00 -2.64 -0.76
N ASN A 30 1.12 -3.22 -1.60
CA ASN A 30 -0.28 -2.83 -1.68
C ASN A 30 -0.99 -3.03 -0.34
N GLN A 31 -0.70 -4.10 0.39
CA GLN A 31 -1.22 -4.30 1.74
C GLN A 31 -0.75 -3.20 2.71
N ALA A 32 0.52 -2.78 2.61
CA ALA A 32 1.04 -1.67 3.41
C ALA A 32 0.38 -0.33 3.04
N VAL A 33 0.14 -0.07 1.76
CA VAL A 33 -0.57 1.14 1.28
C VAL A 33 -2.02 1.14 1.74
N LEU A 34 -2.71 0.00 1.66
CA LEU A 34 -4.08 -0.16 2.17
C LEU A 34 -4.10 0.06 3.68
N ALA A 35 -3.22 -0.58 4.45
CA ALA A 35 -3.12 -0.40 5.89
C ALA A 35 -2.82 1.07 6.27
N LEU A 36 -1.89 1.72 5.58
CA LEU A 36 -1.57 3.13 5.79
C LEU A 36 -2.77 4.04 5.48
N THR A 37 -3.51 3.74 4.40
CA THR A 37 -4.72 4.46 4.02
C THR A 37 -5.79 4.29 5.09
N HIS A 38 -6.04 3.07 5.56
CA HIS A 38 -6.98 2.79 6.65
C HIS A 38 -6.58 3.47 7.97
N HIS A 39 -5.28 3.61 8.26
CA HIS A 39 -4.81 4.35 9.43
C HIS A 39 -4.99 5.87 9.28
N ARG A 40 -4.97 6.42 8.06
CA ARG A 40 -5.02 7.87 7.80
C ARG A 40 -6.41 8.42 7.53
N ILE A 41 -7.35 7.62 7.02
CA ILE A 41 -8.72 8.05 6.69
C ILE A 41 -9.60 8.45 7.90
N PRO A 42 -9.53 7.78 9.07
CA PRO A 42 -10.48 8.04 10.16
C PRO A 42 -10.48 9.49 10.64
N THR A 43 -9.30 10.08 10.84
CA THR A 43 -9.15 11.45 11.32
C THR A 43 -9.85 12.49 10.42
N PRO A 44 -9.50 12.64 9.13
CA PRO A 44 -10.19 13.58 8.25
C PRO A 44 -11.68 13.24 8.08
N HIS A 45 -12.06 11.96 8.05
CA HIS A 45 -13.47 11.56 7.98
C HIS A 45 -14.28 12.09 9.19
N THR A 46 -13.76 11.92 10.41
CA THR A 46 -14.42 12.43 11.62
C THR A 46 -14.46 13.95 11.69
N MET A 47 -13.41 14.63 11.20
CA MET A 47 -13.36 16.10 11.16
C MET A 47 -14.43 16.68 10.23
N ILE A 48 -14.58 16.10 9.03
CA ILE A 48 -15.60 16.51 8.06
C ILE A 48 -17.00 16.20 8.58
N HIS A 49 -17.21 15.00 9.16
CA HIS A 49 -18.52 14.61 9.69
C HIS A 49 -18.98 15.48 10.86
N ASN A 50 -18.07 15.80 11.80
CA ASN A 50 -18.42 16.54 13.00
C ASN A 50 -18.26 18.06 12.85
N ASN A 51 -17.79 18.54 11.70
CA ASN A 51 -17.43 19.93 11.45
C ASN A 51 -16.49 20.50 12.54
N THR A 52 -15.50 19.70 12.95
CA THR A 52 -14.58 20.00 14.06
C THR A 52 -13.16 20.22 13.56
N LEU A 53 -12.43 21.09 14.26
CA LEU A 53 -11.01 21.31 14.01
C LEU A 53 -10.16 20.15 14.55
N TYR A 54 -8.99 19.95 13.96
CA TYR A 54 -8.05 18.92 14.37
C TYR A 54 -7.59 19.13 15.82
N ASN A 55 -7.89 18.16 16.70
CA ASN A 55 -7.35 18.07 18.06
C ASN A 55 -6.65 16.72 18.23
N PRO A 56 -5.32 16.65 18.10
CA PRO A 56 -4.60 15.39 18.24
C PRO A 56 -4.75 14.84 19.65
N GLN A 57 -5.18 13.58 19.77
CA GLN A 57 -5.08 12.84 21.02
C GLN A 57 -3.62 12.91 21.50
N PRO A 58 -3.34 13.35 22.75
CA PRO A 58 -1.97 13.38 23.26
C PRO A 58 -1.35 12.00 23.10
N ALA A 59 -0.26 11.89 22.33
CA ALA A 59 0.45 10.63 22.21
C ALA A 59 0.95 10.25 23.60
N THR A 60 0.44 9.14 24.14
CA THR A 60 0.88 8.60 25.43
C THR A 60 2.37 8.31 25.31
N LYS A 61 3.20 9.18 25.87
CA LYS A 61 4.63 8.95 25.98
C LYS A 61 4.81 7.77 26.92
N LEU A 62 5.31 6.65 26.39
CA LEU A 62 5.73 5.53 27.21
C LEU A 62 6.77 6.04 28.22
N PRO A 63 6.65 5.70 29.51
CA PRO A 63 7.62 6.14 30.50
C PRO A 63 8.99 5.54 30.14
N THR A 64 9.96 6.40 29.85
CA THR A 64 11.36 6.02 29.69
C THR A 64 11.92 5.68 31.07
N THR A 65 12.00 4.40 31.40
CA THR A 65 12.71 3.94 32.60
C THR A 65 14.21 4.12 32.35
N THR A 66 14.86 4.93 33.20
CA THR A 66 16.32 5.12 33.24
C THR A 66 16.96 4.02 34.07
#